data_AF-A0A257ZHM8-F1
#
_entry.id   AF-A0A257ZHM8-F1
#
_cell.length_a   1.000
_cell.length_b   1.000
_cell.length_c   1.000
_cell.angle_alpha   90.00
_cell.angle_beta   90.00
_cell.angle_gamma   90.00
#
_symmetry.space_group_name_H-M   'P 1'
#
loop_
_entity.id
_entity.type
_entity.pdbx_description
1 polymer ?
#
loop_
_entity_poly.entity_id
_entity_poly.type
_entity_poly.pdbx_seq_one_letter_code
_entity_poly.pdbx_strand_id
1 'polypeptide(L)' 'MSHSEQFDKGLEVRRKVLGTEYVDGSLAKADDFMMAFQNITTEWCWGYAWTRPGLDHKTRSMLNLAMLTA' A
#
# COMPACT_ATOMS: atom_id res chain seq x y z
N MET A 1 -2.96 -17.94 5.07
CA MET A 1 -2.24 -17.52 3.86
C MET A 1 -0.87 -17.03 4.29
N SER A 2 0.22 -17.52 3.70
CA SER A 2 1.54 -16.93 3.94
C SER A 2 1.59 -15.62 3.16
N HIS A 3 1.82 -14.50 3.85
CA HIS A 3 2.06 -13.23 3.18
C HIS A 3 3.41 -13.30 2.45
N SER A 4 3.51 -12.64 1.30
CA SER A 4 4.79 -12.47 0.62
C SER A 4 5.63 -11.41 1.35
N GLU A 5 6.95 -11.44 1.15
CA GLU A 5 7.85 -10.42 1.68
C GLU A 5 7.44 -9.00 1.21
N GLN A 6 6.92 -8.89 -0.02
CA GLN A 6 6.41 -7.66 -0.59
C GLN A 6 5.13 -7.19 0.11
N PHE A 7 4.25 -8.12 0.51
CA PHE A 7 3.06 -7.76 1.28
C PHE A 7 3.47 -7.12 2.61
N ASP A 8 4.39 -7.74 3.36
CA ASP A 8 4.78 -7.25 4.69
C ASP A 8 5.47 -5.88 4.60
N LYS A 9 6.40 -5.72 3.66
CA LYS A 9 7.03 -4.42 3.37
C LYS A 9 6.01 -3.37 2.93
N GLY A 10 5.07 -3.78 2.07
CA GLY A 10 4.01 -2.91 1.59
C GLY A 10 3.09 -2.46 2.71
N LEU A 11 2.75 -3.36 3.64
CA LEU A 11 1.88 -3.06 4.76
C LEU A 11 2.50 -2.02 5.69
N GLU A 12 3.81 -2.11 5.96
CA GLU A 12 4.54 -1.10 6.74
C GLU A 12 4.47 0.29 6.09
N VAL A 13 4.81 0.38 4.79
CA VAL A 13 4.78 1.66 4.07
C VAL A 13 3.36 2.20 3.97
N ARG A 14 2.38 1.34 3.69
CA ARG A 14 0.97 1.70 3.58
C ARG A 14 0.44 2.30 4.90
N ARG A 15 0.78 1.70 6.05
CA ARG A 15 0.44 2.23 7.38
C ARG A 15 1.14 3.56 7.67
N LYS A 16 2.39 3.71 7.25
CA LYS A 16 3.15 4.96 7.40
C LYS A 16 2.55 6.13 6.62
N VAL A 17 1.98 5.86 5.44
CA VAL A 17 1.44 6.89 4.54
C VAL A 17 -0.04 7.18 4.80
N LEU A 18 -0.88 6.14 4.97
CA LEU A 18 -2.33 6.29 5.14
C LEU A 18 -2.79 6.29 6.61
N GLY A 19 -1.92 5.91 7.54
CA GLY A 19 -2.25 5.73 8.95
C GLY A 19 -2.62 4.29 9.30
N THR A 20 -2.19 3.84 10.47
CA THR A 20 -2.37 2.45 10.92
C THR A 20 -3.85 2.09 11.10
N GLU A 21 -4.61 2.96 11.77
CA GLU A 21 -6.05 2.75 12.03
C GLU A 21 -6.86 2.56 10.74
N TYR A 22 -6.59 3.39 9.72
CA TYR A 22 -7.27 3.30 8.43
C TYR A 22 -6.97 1.98 7.71
N VAL A 23 -5.69 1.58 7.68
CA VAL A 23 -5.26 0.37 6.97
C VAL A 23 -5.78 -0.89 7.67
N ASP A 24 -5.62 -0.97 8.98
CA ASP A 24 -6.06 -2.12 9.76
C ASP A 24 -7.58 -2.25 9.76
N GLY A 25 -8.30 -1.14 9.84
CA GLY A 25 -9.75 -1.12 9.67
C GLY A 25 -10.21 -1.56 8.28
N SER A 26 -9.46 -1.20 7.23
CA SER A 26 -9.75 -1.62 5.85
C SER A 26 -9.53 -3.12 5.65
N LEU A 27 -8.48 -3.69 6.27
CA LEU A 27 -8.21 -5.12 6.22
C LEU A 27 -9.24 -5.92 7.03
N ALA A 28 -9.60 -5.44 8.23
CA ALA A 28 -10.56 -6.12 9.09
C ALA A 28 -11.99 -6.16 8.51
N LYS A 29 -12.36 -5.17 7.70
CA LYS A 29 -13.69 -5.08 7.05
C LYS A 29 -13.75 -5.75 5.69
N ALA A 30 -12.62 -6.19 5.14
CA ALA A 30 -12.59 -6.80 3.82
C ALA A 30 -13.14 -8.23 3.88
N ASP A 31 -14.16 -8.51 3.07
CA ASP A 31 -14.60 -9.87 2.78
C ASP A 31 -13.62 -10.58 1.82
N ASP A 32 -13.86 -11.85 1.53
CA ASP A 32 -12.97 -12.65 0.66
C ASP A 32 -12.75 -12.02 -0.72
N PHE A 33 -13.78 -11.37 -1.27
CA PHE A 33 -13.70 -10.70 -2.56
C PHE A 33 -12.80 -9.45 -2.49
N MET A 34 -12.99 -8.61 -1.47
CA MET A 34 -12.16 -7.42 -1.25
C MET A 34 -10.75 -7.76 -0.78
N MET A 35 -10.56 -8.86 -0.06
CA MET A 35 -9.24 -9.29 0.43
C MET A 35 -8.27 -9.60 -0.72
N ALA A 36 -8.77 -10.14 -1.84
CA ALA A 36 -7.95 -10.29 -3.05
C ALA A 36 -7.40 -8.93 -3.53
N PHE A 37 -8.22 -7.88 -3.48
CA PHE A 37 -7.80 -6.52 -3.83
C PHE A 37 -6.84 -5.90 -2.79
N GLN A 38 -7.06 -6.16 -1.50
CA GLN A 38 -6.15 -5.72 -0.44
C GLN A 38 -4.77 -6.36 -0.61
N ASN A 39 -4.71 -7.64 -0.95
CA ASN A 39 -3.46 -8.37 -1.17
C ASN A 39 -2.68 -7.79 -2.35
N ILE A 40 -3.29 -7.72 -3.54
CA ILE A 40 -2.58 -7.22 -4.73
C ILE A 40 -2.14 -5.77 -4.58
N THR A 41 -2.99 -4.91 -3.99
CA THR A 41 -2.65 -3.49 -3.76
C THR A 41 -1.51 -3.35 -2.76
N THR A 42 -1.54 -4.12 -1.66
CA THR A 42 -0.48 -4.07 -0.65
C THR A 42 0.84 -4.60 -1.19
N GLU A 43 0.83 -5.67 -1.98
CA GLU A 43 2.05 -6.22 -2.58
C GLU A 43 2.61 -5.33 -3.70
N TRP A 44 1.80 -5.00 -4.71
CA TRP A 44 2.32 -4.38 -5.92
C TRP A 44 2.45 -2.87 -5.81
N CYS A 45 1.43 -2.20 -5.28
CA CYS A 45 1.50 -0.76 -5.14
C CYS A 45 2.42 -0.39 -3.98
N TRP A 46 2.12 -0.88 -2.78
CA TRP A 46 2.87 -0.48 -1.59
C TRP A 46 4.19 -1.24 -1.44
N GLY A 47 4.19 -2.55 -1.67
CA GLY A 47 5.35 -3.42 -1.48
C GLY A 47 6.39 -3.32 -2.57
N TYR A 48 5.99 -3.23 -3.83
CA TYR A 48 6.89 -3.10 -4.97
C TYR A 48 7.09 -1.63 -5.38
N ALA A 49 6.04 -0.92 -5.79
CA ALA A 49 6.22 0.40 -6.39
C ALA A 49 6.73 1.45 -5.39
N TRP A 50 6.21 1.47 -4.16
CA TRP A 50 6.56 2.47 -3.14
C TRP A 50 7.88 2.20 -2.41
N THR A 51 8.36 0.95 -2.35
CA THR A 51 9.65 0.63 -1.69
C THR A 51 10.86 0.69 -2.64
N ARG A 52 10.64 0.83 -3.94
CA ARG A 52 11.73 0.87 -4.94
C ARG A 52 12.75 1.98 -4.60
N PRO A 53 14.06 1.72 -4.76
CA PRO A 53 15.07 2.75 -4.61
C PRO A 53 14.93 3.83 -5.70
N GLY A 54 15.50 5.01 -5.45
CA GLY A 54 15.64 6.10 -6.41
C GLY A 54 14.74 7.32 -6.16
N LEU A 55 13.55 7.14 -5.59
CA LEU A 55 12.66 8.25 -5.20
C LEU A 55 12.28 8.14 -3.73
N ASP A 56 12.38 9.26 -3.01
CA ASP A 56 11.93 9.37 -1.62
C ASP A 56 10.39 9.40 -1.52
N HIS A 57 9.86 9.16 -0.32
CA HIS A 57 8.41 9.11 -0.10
C HIS A 57 7.73 10.46 -0.38
N LYS A 58 8.43 11.58 -0.15
CA LYS A 58 7.90 12.92 -0.42
C LYS A 58 7.65 13.11 -1.92
N THR A 59 8.63 12.79 -2.76
CA THR A 59 8.52 12.91 -4.22
C THR A 59 7.46 11.97 -4.76
N ARG A 60 7.41 10.72 -4.27
CA ARG A 60 6.36 9.75 -4.64
C ARG A 60 4.96 10.26 -4.33
N SER A 61 4.78 10.85 -3.15
CA SER A 61 3.49 11.40 -2.73
C SER A 61 3.07 12.58 -3.62
N MET A 62 4.00 13.48 -3.95
CA MET A 62 3.73 14.60 -4.88
C MET A 62 3.33 14.09 -6.27
N LEU A 63 4.05 13.10 -6.81
CA LEU A 63 3.72 12.50 -8.11
C LEU A 63 2.34 11.81 -8.08
N ASN A 64 2.04 11.08 -7.00
CA ASN A 64 0.73 10.44 -6.84
C ASN A 64 -0.42 11.46 -6.86
N LEU A 65 -0.25 12.59 -6.17
CA LEU A 65 -1.23 13.69 -6.22
C LEU A 65 -1.35 14.27 -7.63
N ALA A 66 -0.23 14.55 -8.30
CA ALA A 66 -0.24 15.09 -9.67
C ALA A 66 -0.99 14.18 -10.65
N MET A 67 -0.83 12.86 -10.53
CA MET A 67 -1.51 11.87 -11.39
C MET A 67 -3.02 11.79 -11.14
N LEU A 68 -3.49 12.10 -9.92
CA LEU A 68 -4.90 11.99 -9.53
C LEU A 68 -5.69 13.30 -9.70
N THR A 69 -5.02 14.41 -10.03
CA THR A 69 -5.64 15.75 -10.11
C THR A 69 -6.15 16.10 -11.52
N ALA A 70 -5.97 15.23 -12.52
CA ALA A 70 -6.39 15.48 -13.91
C ALA A 70 -7.92 15.56 -14.09
#